data_AF-A0A2Z6PL54-F1
#
_entry.id   AF-A0A2Z6PL54-F1
#
_cell.length_a   1.000
_cell.length_b   1.000
_cell.length_c   1.000
_cell.angle_alpha   90.00
_cell.angle_beta   90.00
_cell.angle_gamma   90.00
#
_symmetry.space_group_name_H-M   'P 1'
#
loop_
_entity.id
_entity.type
_entity.pdbx_description
1 polymer ?
#
loop_
_entity_poly.entity_id
_entity_poly.type
_entity_poly.pdbx_seq_one_letter_code
_entity_poly.pdbx_strand_id
1 'polypeptide(L)'
;TYDADDDDDDDDSDNGDYNDDEEDHNNNNKNVQIFQEVCIDPVVAYVVYAPISIRNMRKILNEENSSDFGILPWGFMISRDGNFDADDTYGSDHHRQKGSLLTFSFRVLVPAEAPLGVTLQNLTSIFTTTIEKIQNALDCEDDD
;
A
#
# COMPACT_ATOMS: atom_id res chain seq x y z
N THR A 1 85.15 6.84 -15.07
CA THR A 1 84.06 6.24 -15.87
C THR A 1 82.95 5.97 -14.88
N TYR A 2 82.06 6.94 -14.79
CA TYR A 2 81.03 7.03 -13.74
C TYR A 2 79.76 6.34 -14.24
N ASP A 3 79.29 5.43 -13.38
CA ASP A 3 77.92 5.13 -12.93
C ASP A 3 76.80 4.92 -13.95
N ALA A 4 76.11 3.80 -13.74
CA ALA A 4 74.88 3.38 -14.39
C ALA A 4 73.70 4.05 -13.69
N ASP A 5 72.84 4.69 -14.49
CA ASP A 5 71.52 5.12 -14.04
C ASP A 5 70.55 3.94 -14.18
N ASP A 6 70.01 3.55 -13.02
CA ASP A 6 68.81 2.74 -12.86
C ASP A 6 67.61 3.57 -13.33
N ASP A 7 66.86 3.07 -14.33
CA ASP A 7 65.48 3.50 -14.58
C ASP A 7 64.59 2.28 -14.35
N ASP A 8 63.96 2.28 -13.18
CA ASP A 8 62.86 1.38 -12.80
C ASP A 8 61.64 1.72 -13.66
N ASP A 9 61.29 0.84 -14.60
CA ASP A 9 59.99 0.88 -15.26
C ASP A 9 58.94 0.25 -14.31
N ASP A 10 58.23 1.13 -13.61
CA ASP A 10 56.96 0.88 -12.94
C ASP A 10 55.91 0.37 -13.95
N ASP A 11 55.56 -0.91 -13.87
CA ASP A 11 54.29 -1.41 -14.43
C ASP A 11 53.46 -1.96 -13.26
N ASP A 12 52.87 -1.02 -12.52
CA ASP A 12 51.83 -1.28 -11.53
C ASP A 12 50.70 -2.06 -12.21
N SER A 13 50.66 -3.36 -11.92
CA SER A 13 49.51 -4.20 -12.24
C SER A 13 48.30 -3.63 -11.51
N ASP A 14 47.47 -2.89 -12.24
CA ASP A 14 46.20 -2.33 -11.82
C ASP A 14 45.25 -3.48 -11.40
N ASN A 15 45.35 -3.86 -10.12
CA ASN A 15 44.33 -4.64 -9.42
C ASN A 15 43.13 -3.71 -9.19
N GLY A 16 42.40 -3.42 -10.27
CA GLY A 16 41.06 -2.86 -10.24
C GLY A 16 40.10 -3.91 -9.69
N ASP A 17 40.12 -4.05 -8.36
CA ASP A 17 39.11 -4.76 -7.58
C ASP A 17 37.78 -4.01 -7.77
N TYR A 18 37.01 -4.41 -8.79
CA TYR A 18 35.64 -3.94 -9.01
C TYR A 18 34.73 -4.49 -7.91
N ASN A 19 34.92 -3.99 -6.69
CA ASN A 19 33.93 -4.05 -5.63
C ASN A 19 32.89 -2.95 -5.92
N ASP A 20 32.01 -3.21 -6.88
CA ASP A 20 30.84 -2.36 -7.17
C ASP A 20 29.59 -2.86 -6.44
N ASP A 21 29.78 -3.63 -5.35
CA ASP A 21 28.75 -3.81 -4.33
C ASP A 21 28.83 -2.62 -3.36
N GLU A 22 28.59 -1.42 -3.88
CA GLU A 22 28.21 -0.27 -3.05
C GLU A 22 27.00 -0.70 -2.23
N GLU A 23 27.25 -1.03 -0.96
CA GLU A 23 26.26 -1.06 0.09
C GLU A 23 25.50 0.25 0.06
N ASP A 24 24.33 0.23 -0.57
CA ASP A 24 23.52 1.41 -0.76
C ASP A 24 22.99 1.85 0.62
N HIS A 25 23.73 2.80 1.19
CA HIS A 25 23.53 3.43 2.46
C HIS A 25 22.04 3.69 2.69
N ASN A 26 21.59 3.24 3.87
CA ASN A 26 20.32 3.52 4.53
C ASN A 26 19.89 5.01 4.44
N ASN A 27 19.41 5.43 3.27
CA ASN A 27 18.83 6.73 3.03
C ASN A 27 17.37 6.65 3.46
N ASN A 28 17.15 6.87 4.75
CA ASN A 28 15.86 7.03 5.42
C ASN A 28 15.01 8.22 4.92
N ASN A 29 15.26 8.73 3.72
CA ASN A 29 14.36 9.63 3.00
C ASN A 29 13.31 8.77 2.29
N LYS A 30 12.37 8.23 3.06
CA LYS A 30 11.23 7.48 2.55
C LYS A 30 10.29 8.43 1.80
N ASN A 31 10.66 8.83 0.59
CA ASN A 31 9.73 9.43 -0.36
C ASN A 31 8.74 8.33 -0.78
N VAL A 32 7.71 8.15 0.03
CA VAL A 32 6.59 7.24 -0.20
C VAL A 32 5.56 7.99 -1.01
N GLN A 33 5.16 7.41 -2.13
CA GLN A 33 3.98 7.80 -2.89
C GLN A 33 2.85 6.82 -2.60
N ILE A 34 1.62 7.25 -2.82
CA ILE A 34 0.44 6.39 -2.69
C ILE A 34 -0.04 6.10 -4.11
N PHE A 35 -0.08 4.82 -4.48
CA PHE A 35 -0.86 4.39 -5.63
C PHE A 35 -2.31 4.30 -5.17
N GLN A 36 -3.23 4.98 -5.84
CA GLN A 36 -4.65 4.96 -5.49
C GLN A 36 -5.48 4.71 -6.73
N GLU A 37 -6.39 3.76 -6.61
CA GLU A 37 -7.42 3.47 -7.59
C GLU A 37 -8.78 3.67 -6.94
N VAL A 38 -9.68 4.36 -7.67
CA VAL A 38 -11.07 4.57 -7.27
C VAL A 38 -11.93 4.17 -8.44
N CYS A 39 -12.96 3.38 -8.16
CA CYS A 39 -13.98 3.04 -9.15
C CYS A 39 -15.35 3.17 -8.50
N ILE A 40 -16.31 3.66 -9.29
CA ILE A 40 -17.71 3.73 -8.91
C ILE A 40 -18.49 3.11 -10.06
N ASP A 41 -19.22 2.05 -9.77
CA ASP A 41 -20.17 1.42 -10.68
C ASP A 41 -21.58 1.37 -10.03
N PRO A 42 -22.62 0.96 -10.77
CA PRO A 42 -24.00 0.97 -10.25
C PRO A 42 -24.29 0.04 -9.06
N VAL A 43 -23.39 -0.90 -8.74
CA VAL A 43 -23.54 -1.94 -7.72
C VAL A 43 -22.53 -1.75 -6.58
N VAL A 44 -21.36 -1.21 -6.89
CA VAL A 44 -20.23 -1.09 -5.97
C VAL A 44 -19.41 0.19 -6.22
N ALA A 45 -18.91 0.77 -5.13
CA ALA A 45 -17.86 1.78 -5.15
C ALA A 45 -16.68 1.29 -4.30
N TYR A 46 -15.45 1.48 -4.77
CA TYR A 46 -14.26 1.13 -3.99
C TYR A 46 -13.17 2.19 -4.07
N VAL A 47 -12.36 2.22 -3.02
CA VAL A 47 -11.09 2.93 -2.97
C VAL A 47 -10.05 1.92 -2.52
N VAL A 48 -9.05 1.66 -3.37
CA VAL A 48 -7.90 0.83 -3.04
C VAL A 48 -6.66 1.69 -3.20
N TYR A 49 -5.78 1.65 -2.20
CA TYR A 49 -4.54 2.37 -2.22
C TYR A 49 -3.39 1.53 -1.66
N ALA A 50 -2.17 1.83 -2.07
CA ALA A 50 -0.99 1.16 -1.55
C ALA A 50 0.20 2.14 -1.45
N PRO A 51 0.87 2.21 -0.29
CA PRO A 51 2.14 2.92 -0.18
C PRO A 51 3.22 2.25 -1.04
N ILE A 52 3.96 3.04 -1.81
CA ILE A 52 5.10 2.58 -2.62
C ILE A 52 6.22 3.62 -2.60
N SER A 53 7.48 3.21 -2.53
CA SER A 53 8.60 4.15 -2.60
C SER A 53 8.78 4.68 -4.04
N ILE A 54 9.25 5.92 -4.20
CA ILE A 54 9.58 6.46 -5.55
C ILE A 54 10.59 5.56 -6.27
N ARG A 55 11.55 4.96 -5.55
CA ARG A 55 12.53 4.05 -6.13
C ARG A 55 11.84 2.81 -6.72
N ASN A 56 10.97 2.17 -5.96
CA ASN A 56 10.23 0.99 -6.42
C ASN A 56 9.30 1.35 -7.59
N MET A 57 8.65 2.52 -7.54
CA MET A 57 7.81 2.99 -8.64
C MET A 57 8.61 3.16 -9.93
N ARG A 58 9.81 3.76 -9.88
CA ARG A 58 10.67 3.90 -11.06
C ARG A 58 11.07 2.55 -11.65
N LYS A 59 11.36 1.56 -10.81
CA LYS A 59 11.65 0.20 -11.27
C LYS A 59 10.46 -0.42 -12.01
N ILE A 60 9.24 -0.30 -11.46
CA ILE A 60 8.01 -0.75 -12.13
C ILE A 60 7.83 -0.06 -13.49
N LEU A 61 7.98 1.27 -13.52
CA LEU A 61 7.80 2.06 -14.74
C LEU A 61 8.85 1.78 -15.81
N ASN A 62 10.04 1.32 -15.41
CA ASN A 62 11.11 0.91 -16.32
C ASN A 62 11.03 -0.59 -16.68
N GLU A 63 9.94 -1.27 -16.35
CA GLU A 63 9.72 -2.70 -16.59
C GLU A 63 10.81 -3.61 -15.99
N GLU A 64 11.47 -3.15 -14.92
CA GLU A 64 12.43 -3.96 -14.16
C GLU A 64 11.68 -4.98 -13.27
N ASN A 65 12.35 -6.08 -12.91
CA ASN A 65 11.82 -7.12 -12.03
C ASN A 65 11.17 -6.52 -10.77
N SER A 66 9.85 -6.72 -10.66
CA SER A 66 9.01 -6.12 -9.62
C SER A 66 8.54 -7.08 -8.54
N SER A 67 9.09 -8.29 -8.53
CA SER A 67 8.65 -9.44 -7.73
C SER A 67 8.68 -9.21 -6.22
N ASP A 68 9.57 -8.32 -5.75
CA ASP A 68 9.86 -8.09 -4.33
C ASP A 68 9.37 -6.74 -3.80
N PHE A 69 8.61 -5.96 -4.58
CA PHE A 69 8.06 -4.73 -4.04
C PHE A 69 7.01 -5.04 -2.97
N GLY A 70 7.31 -4.65 -1.73
CA GLY A 70 6.39 -4.71 -0.59
C GLY A 70 5.23 -3.73 -0.74
N ILE A 71 4.41 -3.88 -1.79
CA ILE A 71 3.17 -3.16 -1.96
C ILE A 71 2.15 -3.80 -1.03
N LEU A 72 1.56 -2.97 -0.19
CA LEU A 72 0.57 -3.37 0.79
C LEU A 72 -0.74 -2.68 0.42
N PRO A 73 -1.64 -3.35 -0.32
CA PRO A 73 -2.95 -2.80 -0.68
C PRO A 73 -3.85 -2.68 0.55
N TRP A 74 -4.47 -1.52 0.69
CA TRP A 74 -5.42 -1.15 1.73
C TRP A 74 -6.60 -0.49 1.05
N GLY A 75 -7.79 -0.63 1.61
CA GLY A 75 -8.95 -0.03 1.00
C GLY A 75 -10.27 -0.51 1.58
N PHE A 76 -11.33 0.03 1.03
CA PHE A 76 -12.68 -0.39 1.34
C PHE A 76 -13.57 -0.34 0.10
N MET A 77 -14.66 -1.06 0.21
CA MET A 77 -15.68 -1.22 -0.82
C MET A 77 -17.04 -1.03 -0.18
N ILE A 78 -17.89 -0.22 -0.81
CA ILE A 78 -19.30 -0.03 -0.44
C ILE A 78 -20.13 -0.65 -1.55
N SER A 79 -20.96 -1.62 -1.21
CA SER A 79 -21.94 -2.22 -2.12
C SER A 79 -23.33 -2.18 -1.51
N ARG A 80 -24.35 -2.48 -2.32
CA ARG A 80 -25.71 -2.70 -1.81
C ARG A 80 -25.72 -3.86 -0.81
N ASP A 81 -26.59 -3.80 0.20
CA ASP A 81 -26.76 -4.82 1.25
C ASP A 81 -27.31 -6.18 0.74
N GLY A 82 -27.57 -6.31 -0.56
CA GLY A 82 -28.01 -7.55 -1.18
C GLY A 82 -29.46 -7.90 -0.91
N ASN A 83 -30.22 -7.08 -0.17
CA ASN A 83 -31.67 -7.19 -0.08
C ASN A 83 -32.29 -6.70 -1.40
N PHE A 84 -32.21 -7.56 -2.41
CA PHE A 84 -33.13 -7.50 -3.54
C PHE A 84 -34.48 -8.00 -3.01
N ASP A 85 -35.27 -7.11 -2.42
CA ASP A 85 -36.65 -7.42 -2.08
C ASP A 85 -37.31 -7.99 -3.34
N ALA A 86 -37.81 -9.22 -3.24
CA ALA A 86 -38.54 -9.92 -4.29
C ALA A 86 -39.95 -9.33 -4.50
N ASP A 87 -40.15 -8.06 -4.17
CA ASP A 87 -41.47 -7.45 -4.07
C ASP A 87 -41.48 -5.99 -4.56
N ASP A 88 -41.02 -5.80 -5.80
CA ASP A 88 -41.48 -4.67 -6.64
C ASP A 88 -42.92 -4.91 -7.17
N THR A 89 -43.62 -5.89 -6.62
CA THR A 89 -45.00 -6.21 -6.99
C THR A 89 -45.92 -5.85 -5.83
N TYR A 90 -46.66 -4.77 -6.01
CA TYR A 90 -47.84 -4.38 -5.21
C TYR A 90 -47.58 -3.62 -3.90
N GLY A 91 -47.20 -2.34 -4.04
CA GLY A 91 -47.88 -1.25 -3.32
C GLY A 91 -47.82 -1.25 -1.79
N SER A 92 -46.84 -1.90 -1.19
CA SER A 92 -46.58 -1.78 0.24
C SER A 92 -45.63 -0.61 0.48
N ASP A 93 -46.15 0.44 1.11
CA ASP A 93 -45.47 1.65 1.57
C ASP A 93 -44.54 1.34 2.77
N HIS A 94 -43.76 0.27 2.65
CA HIS A 94 -42.72 -0.08 3.60
C HIS A 94 -41.42 0.49 3.09
N HIS A 95 -41.10 1.65 3.63
CA HIS A 95 -39.80 2.29 3.61
C HIS A 95 -38.75 1.35 4.24
N ARG A 96 -38.44 0.22 3.59
CA ARG A 96 -37.29 -0.60 3.95
C ARG A 96 -36.08 0.23 3.57
N GLN A 97 -35.47 0.85 4.58
CA GLN A 97 -34.17 1.49 4.46
C GLN A 97 -33.22 0.47 3.80
N LYS A 98 -32.83 0.74 2.55
CA LYS A 98 -31.84 -0.07 1.84
C LYS A 98 -30.48 0.24 2.48
N GLY A 99 -29.87 -0.74 3.12
CA GLY A 99 -28.57 -0.60 3.74
C GLY A 99 -27.44 -0.67 2.72
N SER A 100 -26.21 -0.51 3.20
CA SER A 100 -24.99 -0.74 2.44
C SER A 100 -24.10 -1.75 3.15
N LEU A 101 -23.42 -2.59 2.38
CA LEU A 101 -22.37 -3.47 2.86
C LEU A 101 -21.02 -2.79 2.67
N LEU A 102 -20.34 -2.53 3.79
CA LEU A 102 -18.97 -2.00 3.80
C LEU A 102 -17.97 -3.14 4.03
N THR A 103 -17.10 -3.36 3.06
CA THR A 103 -16.04 -4.39 3.09
C THR A 103 -14.68 -3.72 3.15
N PHE A 104 -13.86 -4.05 4.14
CA PHE A 104 -12.47 -3.57 4.24
C PHE A 104 -11.49 -4.64 3.76
N SER A 105 -10.42 -4.19 3.10
CA SER A 105 -9.26 -5.01 2.78
C SER A 105 -8.01 -4.29 3.27
N PHE A 106 -7.14 -5.02 3.97
CA PHE A 106 -5.88 -4.47 4.45
C PHE A 106 -4.80 -5.55 4.44
N ARG A 107 -3.56 -5.12 4.19
CA ARG A 107 -2.39 -5.98 4.31
C ARG A 107 -1.33 -5.28 5.13
N VAL A 108 -1.03 -5.78 6.32
CA VAL A 108 -0.02 -5.18 7.19
C VAL A 108 1.15 -6.13 7.41
N LEU A 109 2.36 -5.58 7.44
CA LEU A 109 3.56 -6.29 7.89
C LEU A 109 3.71 -6.06 9.39
N VAL A 110 3.72 -7.13 10.15
CA VAL A 110 3.83 -7.10 11.62
C VAL A 110 5.22 -7.62 11.99
N PRO A 111 6.05 -6.83 12.71
CA PRO A 111 7.33 -7.33 13.24
C PRO A 111 7.10 -8.58 14.09
N ALA A 112 8.03 -9.53 14.05
CA ALA A 112 7.88 -10.80 14.76
C ALA A 112 7.77 -10.61 16.29
N GLU A 113 8.36 -9.54 16.82
CA GLU A 113 8.38 -9.18 18.23
C GLU A 113 7.15 -8.38 18.67
N ALA A 114 6.32 -7.92 17.73
CA ALA A 114 5.17 -7.08 18.06
C ALA A 114 4.06 -7.92 18.72
N PRO A 115 3.51 -7.49 19.86
CA PRO A 115 2.38 -8.18 20.47
C PRO A 115 1.17 -8.17 19.52
N LEU A 116 0.73 -9.37 19.09
CA LEU A 116 -0.40 -9.51 18.17
C LEU A 116 -1.68 -8.83 18.68
N GLY A 117 -1.94 -8.90 19.99
CA GLY A 117 -3.09 -8.25 20.61
C GLY A 117 -3.10 -6.73 20.46
N VAL A 118 -1.95 -6.07 20.64
CA VAL A 118 -1.81 -4.61 20.45
C VAL A 118 -2.01 -4.24 18.98
N THR A 119 -1.44 -5.04 18.07
CA THR A 119 -1.59 -4.84 16.62
C THR A 119 -3.05 -4.92 16.21
N LEU A 120 -3.77 -5.95 16.66
CA LEU A 120 -5.19 -6.13 16.35
C LEU A 120 -6.05 -5.01 16.95
N GLN A 121 -5.76 -4.58 18.18
CA GLN A 121 -6.48 -3.46 18.81
C GLN A 121 -6.33 -2.17 18.00
N ASN A 122 -5.11 -1.85 17.56
CA ASN A 122 -4.86 -0.67 16.73
C ASN A 122 -5.60 -0.74 15.39
N LEU A 123 -5.60 -1.91 14.74
CA LEU A 123 -6.33 -2.11 13.48
C LEU A 123 -7.84 -1.94 13.67
N THR A 124 -8.41 -2.55 14.70
CA THR A 124 -9.84 -2.39 15.02
C THR A 124 -10.19 -0.92 15.25
N SER A 125 -9.36 -0.18 16.00
CA SER A 125 -9.58 1.26 16.22
C SER A 125 -9.57 2.05 14.90
N ILE A 126 -8.66 1.74 13.97
CA ILE A 126 -8.61 2.38 12.66
C ILE A 126 -9.89 2.09 11.87
N PHE A 127 -10.37 0.84 11.89
CA PHE A 127 -11.60 0.46 11.20
C PHE A 127 -12.81 1.18 11.80
N THR A 128 -12.96 1.17 13.12
CA THR A 128 -14.05 1.89 13.81
C THR A 128 -14.05 3.37 13.44
N THR A 129 -12.91 4.06 13.55
CA THR A 129 -12.82 5.48 13.17
C THR A 129 -13.10 5.72 11.68
N THR A 130 -12.75 4.77 10.80
CA THR A 130 -13.05 4.90 9.37
C THR A 130 -14.54 4.73 9.10
N ILE A 131 -15.19 3.78 9.77
CA ILE A 131 -16.65 3.57 9.69
C ILE A 131 -17.38 4.83 10.17
N GLU A 132 -17.02 5.36 11.34
CA GLU A 132 -17.61 6.60 11.89
C GLU A 132 -17.46 7.77 10.91
N LYS A 133 -16.29 7.92 10.27
CA LYS A 133 -16.07 8.97 9.27
C LYS A 133 -16.93 8.79 8.02
N ILE A 134 -17.11 7.55 7.57
CA ILE A 134 -17.98 7.25 6.43
C ILE A 134 -19.44 7.54 6.80
N GLN A 135 -19.92 7.07 7.95
CA GLN A 135 -21.27 7.34 8.44
C GLN A 135 -21.55 8.85 8.55
N ASN A 136 -20.64 9.59 9.18
CA ASN A 136 -20.75 11.05 9.30
C ASN A 136 -20.73 11.76 7.94
N ALA A 137 -19.93 11.29 6.98
CA ALA A 137 -19.88 11.88 5.63
C ALA A 137 -21.14 11.57 4.80
N LEU A 138 -21.86 10.51 5.15
CA LEU A 138 -23.09 10.06 4.48
C LEU A 138 -24.37 10.46 5.23
N ASP A 139 -24.24 11.15 6.36
CA ASP A 139 -25.37 11.55 7.21
C ASP A 139 -26.23 10.37 7.66
N CYS A 140 -25.57 9.25 7.97
CA CYS A 140 -26.21 8.10 8.60
C CYS A 140 -26.42 8.41 10.08
N GLU A 141 -27.60 8.91 10.46
CA GLU A 141 -28.01 8.98 11.85
C GLU A 141 -28.32 7.55 12.37
N ASP A 142 -27.89 7.25 13.59
CA ASP A 142 -28.36 6.08 14.30
C ASP A 142 -29.82 6.37 14.72
N ASP A 143 -30.80 5.74 14.08
CA ASP A 143 -32.20 5.78 14.51
C ASP A 143 -32.28 5.15 15.93
N ASP A 144 -32.27 5.99 16.98
CA ASP A 144 -32.42 5.61 18.40
C ASP A 144 -33.72 4.83 18.71
#